data_AF-A0A961LHV3-F1
#
_entry.id   AF-A0A961LHV3-F1
#
_cell.length_a   1.000
_cell.length_b   1.000
_cell.length_c   1.000
_cell.angle_alpha   90.00
_cell.angle_beta   90.00
_cell.angle_gamma   90.00
#
_symmetry.space_group_name_H-M   'P 1'
#
loop_
_entity.id
_entity.type
_entity.pdbx_description
1 polymer ?
#
loop_
_entity_poly.entity_id
_entity_poly.type
_entity_poly.pdbx_seq_one_letter_code
_entity_poly.pdbx_strand_id
1 'polypeptide(L)'
;MAKTDLPKTLHVVNHPLVLHKLTLMRDKNTPSAVFRQLLREISLLLAYEVARDLPMTMQTIETPLAEMEAPILKGKKLVIVSILRAGNGLLEGMLDLMPSARVGHIGLYRDPETLQPVEYYLKVPDDISERPVIVVDPMLATG
;
A
#
# COMPACT_ATOMS: atom_id res chain seq x y z
N MET A 1 6.99 14.54 -25.53
CA MET A 1 5.92 13.77 -24.85
C MET A 1 5.05 14.77 -24.12
N ALA A 2 3.74 14.73 -24.35
CA ALA A 2 2.80 15.69 -23.78
C ALA A 2 2.91 15.68 -22.24
N LYS A 3 3.11 16.86 -21.64
CA LYS A 3 2.94 17.04 -20.20
C LYS A 3 1.44 16.94 -19.95
N THR A 4 0.97 15.74 -19.62
CA THR A 4 -0.37 15.57 -19.05
C THR A 4 -0.38 16.32 -17.72
N ASP A 5 -1.30 17.26 -17.54
CA ASP A 5 -1.52 17.91 -16.25
C ASP A 5 -2.05 16.86 -15.26
N LEU A 6 -1.13 16.23 -14.54
CA LEU A 6 -1.45 15.25 -13.52
C LEU A 6 -2.06 15.97 -12.30
N PRO A 7 -3.02 15.34 -11.59
CA PRO A 7 -3.62 15.95 -10.42
C PRO A 7 -2.57 16.20 -9.33
N LYS A 8 -2.70 17.31 -8.59
CA LYS A 8 -1.76 17.70 -7.52
C LYS A 8 -1.64 16.66 -6.39
N THR A 9 -2.64 15.79 -6.26
CA THR A 9 -2.69 14.69 -5.28
C THR A 9 -1.93 13.44 -5.75
N LEU A 10 -1.47 13.37 -7.00
CA LEU A 10 -0.69 12.26 -7.50
C LEU A 10 0.79 12.43 -7.12
N HIS A 11 1.30 11.49 -6.35
CA HIS A 11 2.71 11.35 -6.09
C HIS A 11 3.29 10.20 -6.92
N VAL A 12 4.25 10.50 -7.81
CA VAL A 12 4.93 9.49 -8.64
C VAL A 12 6.25 9.10 -7.98
N VAL A 13 6.33 7.87 -7.48
CA VAL A 13 7.56 7.32 -6.90
C VAL A 13 8.56 7.01 -8.01
N ASN A 14 9.62 7.82 -8.12
CA ASN A 14 10.63 7.77 -9.19
C ASN A 14 11.97 7.15 -8.74
N HIS A 15 11.98 6.37 -7.66
CA HIS A 15 13.19 5.72 -7.15
C HIS A 15 13.74 4.70 -8.17
N PRO A 16 15.06 4.68 -8.47
CA PRO A 16 15.64 3.80 -9.50
C PRO A 16 15.30 2.31 -9.33
N LEU A 17 15.28 1.81 -8.09
CA LEU A 17 14.90 0.42 -7.82
C LEU A 17 13.43 0.12 -8.12
N VAL A 18 12.52 1.08 -7.91
CA VAL A 18 11.10 0.93 -8.26
C VAL A 18 10.97 0.88 -9.78
N LEU A 19 11.60 1.81 -10.50
CA LEU A 19 11.56 1.86 -11.97
C LEU A 19 12.16 0.60 -12.61
N HIS A 20 13.29 0.12 -12.09
CA HIS A 20 13.94 -1.11 -12.55
C HIS A 20 13.03 -2.33 -12.36
N LYS A 21 12.48 -2.54 -11.15
CA LYS A 21 11.59 -3.67 -10.85
C LYS A 21 10.28 -3.57 -11.65
N LEU A 22 9.75 -2.36 -11.82
CA LEU A 22 8.55 -2.13 -12.63
C LEU A 22 8.80 -2.48 -14.10
N THR A 23 10.00 -2.19 -14.62
CA THR A 23 10.39 -2.59 -15.98
C THR A 23 10.36 -4.12 -16.13
N LEU A 24 10.95 -4.84 -15.18
CA LEU A 24 10.93 -6.31 -15.17
C LEU A 24 9.49 -6.86 -15.05
N MET A 25 8.63 -6.25 -14.22
CA MET A 25 7.23 -6.65 -14.10
C MET A 25 6.43 -6.44 -15.39
N ARG A 26 6.78 -5.43 -16.19
CA ARG A 26 6.11 -5.13 -17.47
C ARG A 26 6.57 -6.01 -18.62
N ASP A 27 7.73 -6.66 -18.51
CA ASP A 27 8.19 -7.60 -19.53
C ASP A 27 7.25 -8.82 -19.58
N LYS A 28 6.67 -9.06 -20.76
CA LYS A 28 5.76 -10.19 -21.03
C LYS A 28 6.43 -11.56 -20.83
N ASN A 29 7.76 -11.62 -20.84
CA ASN A 29 8.52 -12.85 -20.66
C ASN A 29 8.79 -13.17 -19.18
N THR A 30 8.45 -12.25 -18.25
CA THR A 30 8.69 -12.45 -16.81
C THR A 30 7.79 -13.57 -16.27
N PRO A 31 8.37 -14.64 -15.70
CA PRO A 31 7.58 -15.73 -15.13
C PRO A 31 6.69 -15.26 -13.98
N SER A 32 5.51 -15.87 -13.82
CA SER A 32 4.53 -15.44 -12.81
C SER A 32 5.05 -15.48 -11.36
N ALA A 33 5.99 -16.39 -11.05
CA ALA A 33 6.63 -16.44 -9.74
C ALA A 33 7.49 -15.19 -9.49
N VAL A 34 8.27 -14.79 -10.50
CA VAL A 34 9.12 -13.59 -10.46
C VAL A 34 8.26 -12.33 -10.42
N PHE A 35 7.17 -12.27 -11.18
CA PHE A 35 6.22 -11.15 -11.13
C PHE A 35 5.67 -10.93 -9.72
N ARG A 36 5.25 -12.01 -9.03
CA ARG A 36 4.75 -11.91 -7.64
C ARG A 36 5.82 -11.45 -6.66
N GLN A 37 7.06 -11.92 -6.82
CA GLN A 37 8.18 -11.46 -6.02
C GLN A 37 8.44 -9.96 -6.23
N LEU A 38 8.52 -9.51 -7.49
CA LEU A 38 8.73 -8.10 -7.82
C LEU A 38 7.59 -7.21 -7.29
N LEU A 39 6.34 -7.67 -7.37
CA LEU A 39 5.18 -6.95 -6.83
C LEU A 39 5.31 -6.73 -5.32
N ARG A 40 5.71 -7.76 -4.57
CA ARG A 40 5.95 -7.67 -3.12
C ARG A 40 7.10 -6.71 -2.80
N GLU A 41 8.20 -6.80 -3.54
CA GLU A 41 9.37 -5.93 -3.38
C GLU A 41 9.04 -4.45 -3.68
N ILE A 42 8.29 -4.18 -4.76
CA ILE A 42 7.82 -2.82 -5.07
C ILE A 42 6.86 -2.35 -3.97
N SER A 43 5.97 -3.21 -3.47
CA SER A 43 5.04 -2.83 -2.41
C SER A 43 5.76 -2.34 -1.16
N LEU A 44 6.84 -3.01 -0.76
CA LEU A 44 7.68 -2.58 0.36
C LEU A 44 8.25 -1.16 0.15
N LEU A 45 8.75 -0.89 -1.06
CA LEU A 45 9.30 0.42 -1.42
C LEU A 45 8.21 1.50 -1.46
N LEU A 46 7.02 1.18 -1.96
CA LEU A 46 5.88 2.09 -1.95
C LEU A 46 5.39 2.36 -0.53
N ALA A 47 5.34 1.33 0.33
CA ALA A 47 4.95 1.48 1.73
C ALA A 47 5.88 2.44 2.47
N TYR A 48 7.19 2.36 2.22
CA TYR A 48 8.17 3.28 2.81
C TYR A 48 7.92 4.74 2.37
N GLU A 49 7.61 4.97 1.09
CA GLU A 49 7.30 6.32 0.60
C GLU A 49 5.96 6.84 1.13
N VAL A 50 4.92 6.01 1.18
CA VAL A 50 3.59 6.40 1.67
C VAL A 50 3.61 6.69 3.18
N ALA A 51 4.46 6.01 3.94
CA ALA A 51 4.59 6.18 5.38
C ALA A 51 5.46 7.39 5.80
N ARG A 52 6.01 8.15 4.83
CA ARG A 52 6.99 9.22 5.08
C ARG A 52 6.51 10.30 6.05
N ASP A 53 5.24 10.68 5.97
CA ASP A 53 4.67 11.79 6.74
C ASP A 53 3.81 11.31 7.93
N LEU A 54 3.99 10.06 8.39
CA LEU A 54 3.25 9.56 9.54
C LEU A 54 3.58 10.37 10.80
N PRO A 55 2.56 10.74 11.60
CA PRO A 55 2.77 11.55 12.79
C PRO A 55 3.55 10.78 13.85
N MET A 56 4.45 11.48 14.53
CA MET A 56 5.28 10.93 15.60
C MET A 56 4.89 11.54 16.97
N THR A 57 5.20 10.83 18.04
CA THR A 57 5.11 11.28 19.43
C THR A 57 6.31 10.74 20.22
N MET A 58 6.45 11.11 21.48
CA MET A 58 7.51 10.61 22.36
C MET A 58 6.93 9.60 23.36
N GLN A 59 7.71 8.59 23.68
CA GLN A 59 7.41 7.63 24.73
C GLN A 59 8.66 7.37 25.56
N THR A 60 8.51 7.36 26.88
CA THR A 60 9.54 6.91 27.80
C THR A 60 9.79 5.42 27.62
N ILE A 61 11.03 5.04 27.34
CA ILE A 61 11.47 3.64 27.25
C ILE A 61 12.70 3.40 28.12
N GLU A 62 12.85 2.17 28.60
CA GLU A 62 14.06 1.71 29.27
C GLU A 62 14.96 1.00 28.26
N THR A 63 16.17 1.51 28.09
CA THR A 63 17.23 0.82 27.31
C THR A 63 18.11 0.03 28.25
N PRO A 64 18.97 -0.89 27.76
CA PRO A 64 19.93 -1.60 28.61
C PRO A 64 20.89 -0.69 29.43
N LEU A 65 20.99 0.61 29.09
CA LEU A 65 21.88 1.55 29.76
C LEU A 65 21.14 2.57 30.63
N ALA A 66 19.99 3.10 30.18
CA ALA A 66 19.23 4.13 30.87
C ALA A 66 17.82 4.30 30.29
N GLU A 67 16.96 4.97 31.06
CA GLU A 67 15.68 5.50 30.59
C GLU A 67 15.89 6.67 29.62
N MET A 68 15.07 6.74 28.56
CA MET A 68 15.07 7.86 27.62
C MET A 68 13.70 8.09 26.97
N GLU A 69 13.46 9.32 26.51
CA GLU A 69 12.35 9.64 25.61
C GLU A 69 12.72 9.24 24.17
N ALA A 70 11.94 8.35 23.57
CA ALA A 70 12.16 7.88 22.19
C ALA A 70 10.98 8.20 21.27
N PRO A 71 11.24 8.54 19.99
CA PRO A 71 10.19 8.81 19.03
C PRO A 71 9.46 7.52 18.61
N ILE A 72 8.13 7.57 18.60
CA ILE A 72 7.25 6.47 18.18
C ILE A 72 6.13 7.02 17.29
N LEU A 73 5.57 6.16 16.42
CA LEU A 73 4.38 6.50 15.64
C LEU A 73 3.21 6.88 16.55
N LYS A 74 2.57 8.01 16.27
CA LYS A 74 1.43 8.53 17.01
C LYS A 74 0.12 7.94 16.47
N GLY A 75 -0.79 7.62 17.38
CA GLY A 75 -2.18 7.31 17.06
C GLY A 75 -2.47 5.82 16.88
N LYS A 76 -3.63 5.53 16.29
CA LYS A 76 -4.09 4.15 16.06
C LYS A 76 -3.32 3.51 14.92
N LYS A 77 -3.13 2.18 15.00
CA LYS A 77 -2.60 1.34 13.91
C LYS A 77 -3.34 1.61 12.61
N LEU A 78 -2.59 1.74 11.51
CA LEU A 78 -3.10 1.90 10.14
C LEU A 78 -4.00 0.74 9.74
N VAL A 79 -4.86 0.99 8.74
CA VAL A 79 -5.60 -0.06 8.03
C VAL A 79 -5.11 -0.13 6.59
N ILE A 80 -4.68 -1.32 6.15
CA ILE A 80 -4.38 -1.58 4.75
C ILE A 80 -5.57 -2.32 4.14
N VAL A 81 -6.17 -1.75 3.11
CA VAL A 81 -7.37 -2.27 2.45
C VAL A 81 -6.99 -2.76 1.06
N SER A 82 -7.14 -4.05 0.83
CA SER A 82 -6.86 -4.69 -0.45
C SER A 82 -8.10 -4.72 -1.34
N ILE A 83 -7.99 -4.22 -2.58
CA ILE A 83 -9.01 -4.44 -3.60
C ILE A 83 -8.78 -5.84 -4.20
N LEU A 84 -9.73 -6.73 -3.96
CA LEU A 84 -9.63 -8.12 -4.37
C LEU A 84 -9.77 -8.26 -5.90
N ARG A 85 -9.01 -9.14 -6.55
CA ARG A 85 -8.02 -10.08 -5.97
C ARG A 85 -6.57 -9.58 -6.07
N ALA A 86 -6.30 -8.66 -7.00
CA ALA A 86 -4.95 -8.27 -7.37
C ALA A 86 -4.22 -7.49 -6.27
N GLY A 87 -4.96 -6.75 -5.41
CA GLY A 87 -4.42 -5.99 -4.29
C GLY A 87 -3.63 -6.83 -3.28
N ASN A 88 -3.91 -8.13 -3.16
CA ASN A 88 -3.27 -8.98 -2.15
C ASN A 88 -1.75 -9.06 -2.31
N GLY A 89 -1.23 -9.01 -3.54
CA GLY A 89 0.21 -9.01 -3.74
C GLY A 89 0.90 -7.76 -3.18
N LEU A 90 0.21 -6.61 -3.19
CA LEU A 90 0.69 -5.38 -2.54
C LEU A 90 0.51 -5.45 -1.02
N LEU A 91 -0.66 -5.91 -0.55
CA LEU A 91 -0.96 -6.05 0.87
C LEU A 91 0.17 -6.78 1.63
N GLU A 92 0.61 -7.93 1.11
CA GLU A 92 1.68 -8.73 1.74
C GLU A 92 2.98 -7.93 1.90
N GLY A 93 3.41 -7.21 0.87
CA GLY A 93 4.64 -6.41 0.95
C GLY A 93 4.51 -5.16 1.83
N MET A 94 3.30 -4.62 2.02
CA MET A 94 3.08 -3.54 2.99
C MET A 94 3.10 -4.07 4.43
N LEU A 95 2.55 -5.27 4.66
CA LEU A 95 2.57 -5.92 5.98
C LEU A 95 3.98 -6.33 6.42
N ASP A 96 4.89 -6.60 5.47
CA ASP A 96 6.32 -6.81 5.79
C ASP A 96 6.93 -5.58 6.48
N LEU A 97 6.55 -4.36 6.09
CA LEU A 97 7.02 -3.13 6.73
C LEU A 97 6.21 -2.77 7.98
N MET A 98 4.89 -2.99 7.94
CA MET A 98 3.95 -2.57 8.99
C MET A 98 3.11 -3.77 9.48
N PRO A 99 3.72 -4.74 10.17
CA PRO A 99 3.05 -5.99 10.56
C PRO A 99 1.92 -5.78 11.57
N SER A 100 1.89 -4.63 12.24
CA SER A 100 0.84 -4.29 13.20
C SER A 100 -0.40 -3.66 12.55
N ALA A 101 -0.36 -3.33 11.26
CA ALA A 101 -1.50 -2.77 10.55
C ALA A 101 -2.70 -3.73 10.58
N ARG A 102 -3.90 -3.16 10.66
CA ARG A 102 -5.14 -3.92 10.46
C ARG A 102 -5.34 -4.13 8.96
N VAL A 103 -6.05 -5.21 8.61
CA VAL A 103 -6.33 -5.55 7.21
C VAL A 103 -7.82 -5.41 6.94
N GLY A 104 -8.15 -4.77 5.82
CA GLY A 104 -9.47 -4.76 5.23
C GLY A 104 -9.45 -5.32 3.81
N HIS A 105 -10.60 -5.75 3.33
CA HIS A 105 -10.77 -6.27 1.98
C HIS A 105 -12.03 -5.69 1.37
N ILE A 106 -11.92 -5.25 0.11
CA ILE A 106 -13.04 -4.84 -0.71
C ILE A 106 -13.04 -5.75 -1.94
N GLY A 107 -14.15 -6.46 -2.13
CA GLY A 107 -14.42 -7.22 -3.34
C GLY A 107 -15.25 -6.38 -4.29
N LEU A 108 -14.62 -5.97 -5.38
CA LEU A 108 -15.29 -5.38 -6.54
C LEU A 108 -15.13 -6.33 -7.72
N TYR A 109 -16.20 -6.57 -8.46
CA TYR A 109 -16.08 -7.14 -9.80
C TYR A 109 -16.61 -6.14 -10.81
N ARG A 110 -16.16 -6.28 -12.05
CA ARG A 110 -16.63 -5.43 -13.14
C ARG A 110 -17.80 -6.12 -13.82
N ASP A 111 -18.92 -5.43 -13.89
CA ASP A 111 -20.05 -5.90 -14.69
C ASP A 111 -19.62 -5.97 -16.17
N PRO A 112 -19.75 -7.13 -16.84
CA PRO A 112 -19.25 -7.32 -18.21
C PRO A 112 -19.93 -6.44 -19.25
N GLU A 113 -21.17 -5.99 -18.99
CA GLU A 113 -21.98 -5.24 -19.95
C GLU A 113 -21.88 -3.73 -19.70
N THR A 114 -22.00 -3.31 -18.45
CA THR A 114 -22.03 -1.89 -18.06
C THR A 114 -20.64 -1.34 -17.74
N LEU A 115 -19.65 -2.21 -17.55
CA LEU A 115 -18.28 -1.89 -17.14
C LEU A 115 -18.17 -1.17 -15.79
N GLN A 116 -19.26 -1.10 -15.02
CA GLN A 116 -19.31 -0.49 -13.69
C GLN A 116 -18.78 -1.45 -12.61
N PRO A 117 -18.17 -0.91 -11.53
CA PRO A 117 -17.79 -1.71 -10.39
C PRO A 117 -19.04 -2.09 -9.57
N VAL A 118 -19.18 -3.39 -9.28
CA VAL A 118 -20.20 -3.93 -8.38
C VAL A 118 -19.51 -4.46 -7.13
N GLU A 119 -19.90 -3.91 -5.98
CA GLU A 119 -19.42 -4.36 -4.67
C GLU A 119 -20.11 -5.67 -4.28
N TYR A 120 -19.31 -6.69 -3.99
CA TYR A 120 -19.80 -8.00 -3.53
C TYR A 120 -19.29 -8.39 -2.15
N TYR A 121 -18.26 -7.69 -1.64
CA TYR A 121 -17.66 -8.00 -0.36
C TYR A 121 -17.04 -6.75 0.26
N LEU A 122 -17.37 -6.49 1.52
CA LEU A 122 -16.74 -5.45 2.31
C LEU A 122 -16.49 -5.99 3.72
N LYS A 123 -15.23 -6.14 4.07
CA LYS A 123 -14.82 -6.49 5.44
C LYS A 123 -13.68 -5.60 5.87
N VAL A 124 -14.00 -4.66 6.75
CA VAL A 124 -13.06 -3.69 7.32
C VAL A 124 -13.25 -3.64 8.85
N PRO A 125 -12.25 -3.13 9.62
CA PRO A 125 -12.42 -2.89 11.04
C PRO A 125 -13.58 -1.90 11.32
N ASP A 126 -14.35 -2.13 12.38
CA ASP A 126 -15.51 -1.27 12.71
C ASP A 126 -15.09 0.18 13.03
N ASP A 127 -13.86 0.39 13.52
CA ASP A 127 -13.31 1.71 13.84
C ASP A 127 -12.42 2.29 12.72
N ILE A 128 -12.63 1.88 11.46
CA ILE A 128 -11.83 2.34 10.30
C ILE A 128 -11.87 3.86 10.11
N SER A 129 -12.98 4.52 10.44
CA SER A 129 -13.13 5.98 10.33
C SER A 129 -12.21 6.77 11.27
N GLU A 130 -11.65 6.11 12.28
CA GLU A 130 -10.75 6.72 13.26
C GLU A 130 -9.27 6.41 12.96
N ARG A 131 -8.97 5.83 11.80
CA ARG A 131 -7.65 5.33 11.43
C ARG A 131 -7.20 5.86 10.07
N PRO A 132 -5.90 6.08 9.86
CA PRO A 132 -5.37 6.26 8.51
C PRO A 132 -5.55 4.96 7.70
N VAL A 133 -6.00 5.10 6.45
CA VAL A 133 -6.31 3.98 5.56
C VAL A 133 -5.45 4.06 4.30
N ILE A 134 -4.83 2.95 3.94
CA ILE A 134 -4.09 2.78 2.68
C ILE A 134 -4.85 1.76 1.84
N VAL A 135 -5.38 2.19 0.70
CA VAL A 135 -6.04 1.29 -0.27
C VAL A 135 -5.02 0.85 -1.31
N VAL A 136 -4.97 -0.46 -1.61
CA VAL A 136 -3.99 -1.03 -2.54
C VAL A 136 -4.64 -1.78 -3.70
N ASP A 137 -4.22 -1.43 -4.91
CA ASP A 137 -4.52 -2.11 -6.18
C ASP A 137 -3.34 -1.89 -7.15
N PRO A 138 -2.78 -2.93 -7.80
CA PRO A 138 -1.72 -2.77 -8.78
C PRO A 138 -2.08 -1.92 -10.01
N MET A 139 -3.36 -1.83 -10.38
CA MET A 139 -3.77 -1.22 -11.65
C MET A 139 -4.96 -0.27 -11.49
N LEU A 140 -4.68 1.03 -11.44
CA LEU A 140 -5.68 2.08 -11.55
C LEU A 140 -5.94 2.38 -13.04
N ALA A 141 -7.04 1.84 -13.59
CA ALA A 141 -7.32 1.87 -15.03
C ALA A 141 -8.39 2.90 -15.42
N THR A 142 -9.66 2.62 -15.10
CA THR A 142 -10.82 3.45 -15.48
C THR A 142 -11.48 4.15 -14.29
N GLY A 143 -11.00 3.89 -13.09
CA GLY A 143 -11.44 4.47 -11.82
C GLY A 143 -10.24 4.53 -10.89
#